data_AF-A0A1I3IEF8-F1
#
_entry.id   AF-A0A1I3IEF8-F1
#
_cell.length_a   1.000
_cell.length_b   1.000
_cell.length_c   1.000
_cell.angle_alpha   90.00
_cell.angle_beta   90.00
_cell.angle_gamma   90.00
#
_symmetry.space_group_name_H-M   'P 1'
#
loop_
_entity.id
_entity.type
_entity.pdbx_description
1 polymer ?
#
loop_
_entity_poly.entity_id
_entity_poly.type
_entity_poly.pdbx_seq_one_letter_code
_entity_poly.pdbx_strand_id
1 'polypeptide(L)' 'MIIGYDNMGTESPLDDMLIFADPYDTSDHYQDGYTVGNAIKFFSMWFDHSMLPEKERYQPWIIAYPK' A
#
# COMPACT_ATOMS: atom_id res chain seq x y z
N MET A 1 2.49 5.69 5.13
CA MET A 1 3.18 6.16 3.89
C MET A 1 3.88 4.96 3.27
N ILE A 2 3.79 4.75 1.95
CA ILE A 2 4.57 3.67 1.29
C ILE A 2 6.03 4.15 1.19
N ILE A 3 6.95 3.36 1.73
CA ILE A 3 8.40 3.65 1.75
C ILE A 3 9.23 2.60 1.02
N GLY A 4 8.64 1.48 0.64
CA GLY A 4 9.32 0.42 -0.09
C GLY A 4 8.35 -0.55 -0.75
N TYR A 5 8.91 -1.32 -1.68
CA TYR A 5 8.24 -2.39 -2.40
C TYR A 5 9.25 -3.52 -2.60
N ASP A 6 8.85 -4.74 -2.27
CA ASP A 6 9.64 -5.97 -2.42
C ASP A 6 8.90 -6.88 -3.40
N ASN A 7 9.59 -7.29 -4.46
CA ASN A 7 9.05 -8.17 -5.50
C ASN A 7 9.25 -9.65 -5.19
N MET A 8 9.77 -9.98 -4.00
CA MET A 8 10.03 -11.33 -3.50
C MET A 8 10.94 -12.20 -4.39
N GLY A 9 11.49 -11.65 -5.48
CA GLY A 9 12.25 -12.37 -6.49
C GLY A 9 11.43 -13.35 -7.34
N THR A 10 10.10 -13.28 -7.34
CA THR A 10 9.23 -14.17 -8.12
C THR A 10 8.75 -13.50 -9.41
N GLU A 11 8.23 -14.29 -10.36
CA GLU A 11 7.65 -13.75 -11.60
C GLU A 11 6.24 -13.18 -11.40
N SER A 12 5.52 -13.68 -10.39
CA SER A 12 4.13 -13.33 -10.15
C SER A 12 4.06 -12.16 -9.17
N PRO A 13 3.30 -11.09 -9.43
CA PRO A 13 3.19 -9.98 -8.48
C PRO A 13 2.29 -10.29 -7.26
N LEU A 14 1.70 -11.49 -7.21
CA LEU A 14 0.73 -11.86 -6.17
C LEU A 14 1.33 -11.96 -4.77
N ASP A 15 2.63 -12.21 -4.63
CA ASP A 15 3.35 -12.26 -3.36
C ASP A 15 4.14 -10.98 -3.05
N ASP A 16 4.11 -9.98 -3.94
CA ASP A 16 4.75 -8.69 -3.71
C ASP A 16 4.29 -8.04 -2.41
N MET A 17 5.22 -7.36 -1.76
CA MET A 17 5.01 -6.71 -0.47
C MET A 17 5.28 -5.21 -0.56
N LEU A 18 4.43 -4.43 0.09
CA LEU A 18 4.64 -3.01 0.37
C LEU A 18 5.15 -2.85 1.80
N ILE A 19 6.08 -1.91 1.96
CA ILE A 19 6.59 -1.47 3.26
C ILE A 19 5.97 -0.11 3.57
N PHE A 20 5.33 0.00 4.73
CA PHE A 20 4.66 1.21 5.18
C PHE A 20 5.37 1.78 6.40
N ALA A 21 5.75 3.07 6.35
CA ALA A 21 6.17 3.77 7.57
C ALA A 21 5.00 3.80 8.56
N ASP A 22 5.28 3.35 9.78
CA ASP A 22 4.35 3.38 10.92
C ASP A 22 4.95 4.23 12.05
N PRO A 23 4.70 5.55 12.05
CA PRO A 23 5.19 6.43 13.11
C PRO A 23 4.46 6.24 14.44
N TYR A 24 3.35 5.48 14.46
CA TYR A 24 2.58 5.15 15.66
C TYR A 24 2.63 3.63 15.93
N ASP A 25 3.79 3.05 15.65
CA ASP A 25 4.06 1.63 15.77
C ASP A 25 3.89 1.13 17.22
N THR A 26 2.71 0.56 17.46
CA THR A 26 2.25 0.13 18.78
C THR A 26 1.42 -1.16 18.72
N SER A 27 1.14 -1.69 17.54
CA SER A 27 0.04 -2.62 17.30
C SER A 27 0.46 -4.06 17.01
N ASP A 28 1.74 -4.34 16.71
CA ASP A 28 2.24 -5.68 16.38
C ASP A 28 3.24 -6.26 17.41
N HIS A 29 3.41 -5.56 18.54
CA HIS A 29 4.37 -5.86 19.61
C HIS A 29 5.85 -5.79 19.19
N TYR A 30 6.18 -5.15 18.06
CA TYR A 30 7.54 -5.03 17.57
C TYR A 30 7.82 -3.61 17.07
N GLN A 31 8.52 -2.81 17.91
CA GLN A 31 8.75 -1.39 17.66
C GLN A 31 9.88 -1.12 16.63
N ASP A 32 9.69 -1.51 15.38
CA ASP A 32 10.65 -1.31 14.29
C ASP A 32 10.31 -0.11 13.37
N GLY A 33 9.14 0.51 13.57
CA GLY A 33 8.69 1.73 12.90
C GLY A 33 8.08 1.50 11.52
N TYR A 34 7.79 0.25 11.13
CA TYR A 34 7.13 -0.03 9.88
C TYR A 34 6.19 -1.23 9.95
N THR A 35 5.27 -1.32 9.00
CA THR A 35 4.46 -2.52 8.77
C THR A 35 4.63 -2.99 7.34
N VAL A 36 4.36 -4.27 7.10
CA VAL A 36 4.38 -4.86 5.76
C VAL A 36 3.01 -5.40 5.38
N GLY A 37 2.65 -5.25 4.11
CA GLY A 37 1.37 -5.76 3.60
C GLY A 37 1.46 -6.13 2.13
N ASN A 38 0.65 -7.09 1.70
CA ASN A 38 0.63 -7.55 0.32
C ASN A 38 0.20 -6.43 -0.64
N ALA A 39 0.96 -6.22 -1.71
CA ALA A 39 0.76 -5.12 -2.65
C ALA A 39 -0.56 -5.24 -3.42
N ILE A 40 -0.84 -6.41 -3.99
CA ILE A 40 -2.07 -6.65 -4.76
C ILE A 40 -3.31 -6.56 -3.88
N LYS A 41 -3.25 -7.10 -2.66
CA LYS A 41 -4.32 -6.92 -1.67
C LYS A 41 -4.56 -5.45 -1.38
N PHE A 42 -3.51 -4.67 -1.11
CA PHE A 42 -3.63 -3.24 -0.87
C PHE A 42 -4.36 -2.55 -2.03
N PHE A 43 -3.87 -2.68 -3.27
CA PHE A 43 -4.51 -2.02 -4.43
C PHE A 43 -5.94 -2.51 -4.71
N SER A 44 -6.27 -3.76 -4.38
CA SER A 44 -7.62 -4.29 -4.55
C SER A 44 -8.63 -3.82 -3.48
N MET A 45 -8.19 -3.23 -2.37
CA MET A 45 -9.09 -2.65 -1.36
C MET A 45 -9.94 -1.49 -1.92
N TRP A 46 -9.50 -0.85 -3.00
CA TRP A 46 -10.23 0.21 -3.71
C TRP A 46 -11.00 -0.31 -4.93
N PHE A 47 -11.47 -1.55 -4.86
CA PHE A 47 -12.28 -2.14 -5.93
C PHE A 47 -13.56 -1.34 -6.21
N ASP A 48 -14.10 -0.65 -5.20
CA ASP A 48 -15.24 0.26 -5.31
C ASP A 48 -15.03 1.34 -6.38
N HIS A 49 -13.80 1.82 -6.57
CA HIS A 49 -13.43 2.72 -7.67
C HIS A 49 -13.82 2.14 -9.05
N SER A 50 -13.75 0.82 -9.23
CA SER A 50 -14.15 0.18 -10.49
C SER A 50 -15.67 0.04 -10.64
N MET A 51 -16.42 0.12 -9.53
CA MET A 51 -17.88 0.01 -9.49
C MET A 51 -18.60 1.36 -9.58
N LEU A 52 -17.94 2.45 -9.19
CA LEU A 52 -18.53 3.80 -9.21
C LEU A 52 -18.62 4.39 -10.63
N PRO A 53 -19.59 5.30 -10.89
CA PRO A 53 -19.60 6.12 -12.10
C PRO A 53 -18.31 6.91 -12.23
N GLU A 54 -17.83 7.15 -13.46
CA GLU A 54 -16.53 7.80 -13.73
C GLU A 54 -16.33 9.13 -12.97
N LYS A 55 -17.39 9.94 -12.87
CA LYS A 55 -17.39 11.21 -12.13
C LYS A 55 -17.16 11.08 -10.60
N GLU A 56 -17.28 9.87 -10.05
CA GLU A 56 -17.13 9.57 -8.62
C GLU A 56 -15.87 8.73 -8.33
N ARG A 57 -15.07 8.45 -9.37
CA ARG A 57 -13.82 7.67 -9.29
C ARG A 57 -12.65 8.51 -8.82
N TYR A 58 -12.67 8.91 -7.56
CA TYR A 58 -11.58 9.71 -6.97
C TYR A 58 -10.37 8.84 -6.63
N GLN A 59 -9.17 9.42 -6.74
CA GLN A 59 -7.94 8.82 -6.24
C GLN A 59 -7.84 9.06 -4.71
N PRO A 60 -7.78 8.02 -3.87
CA PRO A 60 -7.81 8.17 -2.42
C PRO A 60 -6.44 8.41 -1.79
N TRP A 61 -5.40 8.63 -2.59
CA TRP A 61 -4.04 8.90 -2.15
C TRP A 61 -3.42 10.04 -2.95
N ILE A 62 -2.37 10.62 -2.40
CA ILE A 62 -1.57 11.66 -3.05
C ILE A 62 -0.17 11.14 -3.32
N ILE A 63 0.46 11.64 -4.37
CA ILE A 63 1.88 11.41 -4.67
C ILE A 63 2.59 12.72 -4.44
N ALA A 64 3.61 12.70 -3.59
CA ALA A 64 4.44 13.87 -3.27
C ALA A 64 5.85 13.68 -3.84
N TYR A 65 6.42 14.76 -4.36
CA TYR A 65 7.79 14.81 -4.87
C TYR A 65 8.59 15.84 -4.04
N PRO A 66 9.90 15.59 -3.78
CA PRO A 66 10.76 16.61 -3.20
C PRO A 66 10.86 17.83 -4.14
N LYS A 67 11.11 19.01 -3.56
CA LYS A 67 11.33 20.26 -4.31
C LYS A 67 12.68 20.30 -4.99
#